data_AF-A0A0A8XUE5-F1
#
_entry.id   AF-A0A0A8XUE5-F1
#
_cell.length_a   1.000
_cell.length_b   1.000
_cell.length_c   1.000
_cell.angle_alpha   90.00
_cell.angle_beta   90.00
_cell.angle_gamma   90.00
#
_symmetry.space_group_name_H-M   'P 1'
#
loop_
_entity.id
_entity.type
_entity.pdbx_description
1 polymer ?
#
loop_
_entity_poly.entity_id
_entity_poly.type
_entity_poly.pdbx_seq_one_letter_code
_entity_poly.pdbx_strand_id
1 'polypeptide(L)' 'MDLSGYFRKVGRVAYKLQLPDNAQIHPVFHVSQLKKHLGAQAVPQVNLPLVTTEGYIKIEPISVLQTRVYLEVRN' A
#
# COMPACT_ATOMS: atom_id res chain seq x y z
N MET A 1 -9.04 21.32 14.81
CA MET A 1 -8.83 21.14 13.36
C MET A 1 -10.09 20.49 12.80
N ASP A 2 -10.96 21.29 12.19
CA ASP A 2 -12.13 20.77 11.50
C ASP A 2 -11.68 20.11 10.18
N LEU A 3 -12.06 18.86 9.98
CA LEU A 3 -11.73 18.07 8.78
C LEU A 3 -12.88 18.06 7.76
N SER A 4 -14.00 18.75 8.06
CA SER A 4 -15.23 18.73 7.26
C SER A 4 -15.06 19.21 5.81
N GLY A 5 -13.99 19.96 5.52
CA GLY A 5 -13.68 20.45 4.17
C GLY A 5 -12.91 19.48 3.27
N TYR A 6 -12.23 18.47 3.82
CA TYR A 6 -11.25 17.68 3.04
C TYR A 6 -11.81 16.37 2.46
N PHE A 7 -12.92 15.87 2.99
CA PHE A 7 -13.54 14.64 2.52
C PHE A 7 -15.05 14.62 2.76
N ARG A 8 -15.78 13.92 1.89
CA ARG A 8 -17.22 13.71 1.97
C ARG A 8 -17.54 12.23 1.93
N LYS A 9 -18.38 11.75 2.84
CA LYS A 9 -18.92 10.38 2.75
C LYS A 9 -19.91 10.29 1.58
N VAL A 10 -19.73 9.30 0.70
CA VAL A 10 -20.58 9.10 -0.49
C VAL A 10 -21.28 7.73 -0.50
N GLY A 11 -21.08 6.91 0.52
CA GLY A 11 -21.76 5.64 0.72
C GLY A 11 -21.43 5.03 2.07
N ARG A 12 -21.86 3.79 2.33
CA ARG A 12 -21.60 3.12 3.62
C ARG A 12 -20.10 3.01 3.93
N VAL A 13 -19.31 2.74 2.89
CA VAL A 13 -17.88 2.42 2.97
C VAL A 13 -17.01 3.26 2.02
N ALA A 14 -17.57 4.29 1.40
CA ALA A 14 -16.89 5.09 0.38
C ALA A 14 -16.83 6.58 0.74
N TYR A 15 -15.68 7.19 0.48
CA TYR A 15 -15.42 8.61 0.73
C TYR A 15 -14.84 9.28 -0.52
N LYS A 16 -15.35 10.46 -0.86
CA LYS A 16 -14.77 11.37 -1.84
C LYS A 16 -13.79 12.31 -1.15
N LEU A 17 -12.53 12.31 -1.58
CA LEU A 17 -11.49 13.21 -1.09
C LEU A 17 -11.38 14.45 -2.00
N GLN A 18 -11.01 15.58 -1.41
CA GLN A 18 -10.52 16.71 -2.18
C GLN A 18 -9.07 16.43 -2.58
N LEU A 19 -8.84 16.21 -3.87
CA LEU A 19 -7.51 16.02 -4.45
C LEU A 19 -7.02 17.32 -5.08
N PRO A 20 -5.68 17.50 -5.23
CA PRO A 20 -5.13 18.57 -6.05
C PRO A 20 -5.66 18.51 -7.48
N ASP A 21 -5.76 19.66 -8.15
CA ASP A 21 -6.33 19.77 -9.51
C ASP A 21 -5.54 18.97 -10.56
N ASN A 22 -4.26 18.71 -10.30
CA ASN A 22 -3.38 17.92 -11.17
C ASN A 22 -3.42 16.41 -10.88
N ALA A 23 -4.25 15.95 -9.95
CA ALA A 23 -4.35 14.54 -9.61
C ALA A 23 -5.05 13.75 -10.74
N GLN A 24 -4.39 12.71 -11.24
CA GLN A 24 -4.91 11.83 -12.30
C GLN A 24 -5.65 10.59 -11.76
N ILE A 25 -5.93 10.55 -10.46
CA ILE A 25 -6.60 9.43 -9.79
C ILE A 25 -8.03 9.79 -9.45
N HIS A 26 -8.92 8.78 -9.41
CA HIS A 26 -10.32 9.00 -9.08
C HIS A 26 -10.48 9.44 -7.60
N PRO A 27 -11.30 10.47 -7.29
CA PRO A 27 -11.36 11.04 -5.94
C PRO A 27 -12.17 10.21 -4.93
N VAL A 28 -12.83 9.12 -5.36
CA VAL A 28 -13.65 8.27 -4.49
C VAL A 28 -12.90 6.99 -4.15
N PHE A 29 -12.76 6.72 -2.85
CA PHE A 29 -12.01 5.58 -2.30
C PHE A 29 -12.87 4.79 -1.33
N HIS A 30 -12.64 3.47 -1.28
CA HIS A 30 -13.16 2.62 -0.21
C HIS A 30 -12.38 2.87 1.09
N VAL A 31 -13.04 2.78 2.25
CA VAL A 31 -12.45 3.07 3.56
C VAL A 31 -11.20 2.23 3.86
N SER A 32 -11.11 1.01 3.31
CA SER A 32 -9.93 0.14 3.48
C SER A 32 -8.66 0.63 2.77
N GLN A 33 -8.79 1.55 1.81
CA GLN A 33 -7.66 2.12 1.07
C GLN A 33 -7.10 3.37 1.76
N LEU A 34 -7.79 3.89 2.79
CA LEU A 34 -7.40 5.10 3.51
C LEU A 34 -6.66 4.74 4.79
N LYS A 35 -5.57 5.47 5.07
CA LYS A 35 -4.89 5.44 6.37
C LYS A 35 -5.11 6.75 7.10
N LYS A 36 -5.18 6.69 8.43
CA LYS A 36 -5.27 7.90 9.27
C LYS A 36 -4.02 8.75 9.06
N HIS A 37 -4.21 10.03 8.76
CA HIS A 37 -3.11 10.98 8.70
C HIS A 37 -2.52 11.17 10.11
N LEU A 38 -1.24 10.86 10.28
CA LEU A 38 -0.54 10.93 11.58
C LEU A 38 0.16 12.28 11.81
N GLY A 39 0.02 13.25 10.88
CA GLY A 39 0.60 14.59 10.99
C GLY A 39 2.03 14.70 10.46
N ALA A 40 2.63 15.89 10.60
CA ALA A 40 3.94 16.23 10.03
C ALA A 40 5.12 15.43 10.60
N GLN A 41 4.94 14.77 11.75
CA GLN A 41 5.94 13.88 12.35
C GLN A 41 5.91 12.46 11.78
N ALA A 42 4.93 12.15 10.93
CA ALA A 42 4.89 10.88 10.24
C ALA A 42 6.02 10.86 9.20
N VAL A 43 7.01 9.98 9.41
CA VAL A 43 8.01 9.69 8.39
C VAL A 43 7.34 8.77 7.37
N PRO A 44 7.00 9.24 6.15
CA PRO A 44 6.52 8.33 5.13
C PRO A 44 7.62 7.32 4.86
N GLN A 45 7.26 6.06 4.62
CA GLN A 45 8.23 5.04 4.25
C GLN A 45 8.78 5.41 2.87
N VAL A 46 9.93 6.11 2.84
CA VAL A 46 10.55 6.64 1.63
C VAL A 46 10.97 5.51 0.70
N ASN A 47 11.41 4.40 1.31
CA ASN A 47 11.78 3.20 0.60
C ASN A 47 10.54 2.34 0.37
N LEU A 48 10.01 2.42 -0.85
CA LEU A 48 9.09 1.42 -1.34
C LEU A 48 9.81 0.07 -1.34
N PRO A 49 9.14 -1.03 -0.96
CA PRO A 49 9.74 -2.34 -1.13
C PRO A 49 10.06 -2.53 -2.60
N LEU A 50 11.22 -3.13 -2.87
CA LEU A 50 11.61 -3.47 -4.24
C LEU A 50 10.50 -4.35 -4.82
N VAL A 51 9.94 -3.98 -5.98
CA VAL A 51 8.93 -4.79 -6.68
C VAL A 51 9.56 -5.45 -7.90
N THR A 52 9.05 -6.62 -8.29
CA THR A 52 9.44 -7.26 -9.56
C THR A 52 8.82 -6.51 -10.74
N THR A 53 9.25 -6.85 -11.96
CA THR A 53 8.65 -6.36 -13.21
C THR A 53 7.16 -6.70 -13.33
N GLU A 54 6.69 -7.74 -12.63
CA GLU A 54 5.28 -8.14 -12.59
C GLU A 54 4.50 -7.48 -11.43
N GLY A 55 5.13 -6.60 -10.64
CA GLY A 55 4.47 -5.85 -9.56
C GLY A 55 4.40 -6.58 -8.21
N TYR A 56 5.09 -7.71 -8.04
CA TYR A 56 5.14 -8.41 -6.75
C TYR A 56 6.17 -7.78 -5.83
N ILE A 57 5.88 -7.75 -4.53
CA ILE A 57 6.84 -7.34 -3.50
C ILE A 57 8.00 -8.35 -3.49
N LYS A 58 9.23 -7.90 -3.76
CA LYS A 58 10.44 -8.70 -3.56
C LYS A 58 10.63 -8.91 -2.07
N ILE A 59 10.22 -10.07 -1.60
CA ILE A 59 10.48 -10.54 -0.24
C ILE A 59 11.61 -11.56 -0.30
N GLU A 60 12.62 -11.37 0.55
CA GLU A 60 13.66 -12.36 0.80
C GLU A 60 13.61 -12.74 2.29
N PRO A 61 13.80 -14.03 2.62
CA PRO A 61 13.84 -14.45 4.02
C PRO A 61 15.07 -13.87 4.71
N ILE A 62 14.89 -13.36 5.93
CA ILE A 62 16.00 -12.87 6.77
C ILE A 62 17.00 -14.01 7.06
N SER A 63 16.50 -15.23 7.24
CA SER A 63 17.31 -16.44 7.33
C SER A 63 16.52 -17.65 6.85
N VAL A 64 17.22 -18.59 6.21
CA VAL A 64 16.67 -19.90 5.86
C VAL A 64 17.10 -20.87 6.94
N LEU A 65 16.17 -21.25 7.84
CA LEU A 65 16.49 -22.14 8.97
C LEU A 65 16.71 -23.59 8.53
N GLN A 66 16.04 -24.02 7.46
CA GLN A 66 16.16 -25.38 6.95
C GLN A 66 15.76 -25.43 5.48
N THR A 67 16.60 -26.06 4.65
CA THR A 67 16.32 -26.35 3.24
C THR A 67 16.32 -27.85 3.05
N ARG A 68 15.30 -28.39 2.35
CA ARG A 68 15.29 -29.80 1.93
C ARG A 68 15.68 -29.88 0.46
N VAL A 69 16.74 -30.62 0.16
CA VAL A 69 17.19 -30.88 -1.21
C VAL A 69 16.78 -32.30 -1.58
N TYR A 70 16.16 -32.47 -2.74
CA TYR A 70 15.93 -33.77 -3.35
C TYR A 70 16.90 -33.94 -4.51
N LEU A 71 17.56 -35.09 -4.59
CA LEU A 71 18.37 -35.44 -5.75
C LEU A 71 17.43 -35.97 -6.84
N GLU A 72 17.46 -35.33 -8.02
CA GLU A 72 16.84 -35.87 -9.23
C GLU A 72 17.62 -37.14 -9.62
N VAL A 73 17.06 -38.32 -9.32
CA VAL A 73 17.62 -39.58 -9.82
C VAL A 73 17.26 -39.67 -11.29
N ARG A 74 18.23 -39.35 -12.16
CA ARG A 74 18.11 -39.58 -13.60
C ARG A 74 18.16 -41.09 -13.85
N ASN A 75 17.06 -41.65 -14.34
CA ASN A 75 17.01 -42.98 -14.95
C ASN A 75 17.56 -42.95 -16.37
#